data_AF-X1P4Q3-F1
#
_entry.id   AF-X1P4Q3-F1
#
_cell.length_a   1.000
_cell.length_b   1.000
_cell.length_c   1.000
_cell.angle_alpha   90.00
_cell.angle_beta   90.00
_cell.angle_gamma   90.00
#
_symmetry.space_group_name_H-M   'P 1'
#
loop_
_entity.id
_entity.type
_entity.pdbx_description
1 polymer ?
#
loop_
_entity_poly.entity_id
_entity_poly.type
_entity_poly.pdbx_seq_one_letter_code
_entity_poly.pdbx_strand_id
1 'polypeptide(L)'
;MTISRKDRTILRELAVEVANIAALPIQQEKADMWRRLNRLEHGKPMVWINEIPWHEMGSEVQLRTSTEFCRTQERWLCHTLYQWKHMRCDMIVEPKVFCPLVFHDTGFGIKAQMINAEGDT
;
A
#
# COMPACT_ATOMS: atom_id res chain seq x y z
N MET A 1 19.43 -12.41 3.27
CA MET A 1 18.22 -12.05 4.05
C MET A 1 17.47 -13.33 4.40
N THR A 2 17.08 -13.52 5.66
CA THR A 2 16.38 -14.75 6.11
C THR A 2 14.96 -14.42 6.52
N ILE A 3 13.96 -15.04 5.89
CA ILE A 3 12.54 -14.87 6.23
C ILE A 3 12.18 -15.89 7.31
N SER A 4 11.70 -15.42 8.46
CA SER A 4 11.29 -16.31 9.55
C SER A 4 10.01 -17.09 9.20
N ARG A 5 9.79 -18.25 9.83
CA ARG A 5 8.52 -18.98 9.67
C ARG A 5 7.32 -18.13 10.10
N LYS A 6 7.47 -17.37 11.18
CA LYS A 6 6.44 -16.44 11.69
C LYS A 6 6.06 -15.41 10.63
N ASP A 7 7.05 -14.73 10.04
CA ASP A 7 6.82 -13.68 9.05
C ASP A 7 6.13 -14.25 7.81
N ARG A 8 6.56 -15.42 7.35
CA ARG A 8 5.94 -16.11 6.21
C ARG A 8 4.48 -16.46 6.48
N THR A 9 4.14 -16.89 7.70
CA THR A 9 2.75 -17.19 8.06
C THR A 9 1.90 -15.92 8.05
N ILE A 10 2.35 -14.85 8.72
CA ILE A 10 1.63 -13.58 8.77
C ILE A 10 1.36 -13.04 7.36
N LEU A 11 2.37 -13.00 6.50
CA LEU A 11 2.22 -12.48 5.15
C LEU A 11 1.27 -13.31 4.29
N ARG A 12 1.26 -14.65 4.47
CA ARG A 12 0.33 -15.52 3.74
C ARG A 12 -1.11 -15.32 4.15
N GLU A 13 -1.37 -15.22 5.45
CA GLU A 13 -2.73 -15.00 5.97
C GLU A 13 -3.31 -13.70 5.39
N LEU A 14 -2.54 -12.61 5.49
CA LEU A 14 -2.92 -11.32 4.92
C LEU A 14 -3.09 -11.38 3.39
N ALA A 15 -2.20 -12.07 2.68
CA ALA A 15 -2.29 -12.23 1.23
C ALA A 15 -3.52 -13.04 0.80
N VAL A 16 -3.94 -14.04 1.58
CA VAL A 16 -5.17 -14.80 1.32
C VAL A 16 -6.40 -13.91 1.45
N GLU A 17 -6.47 -13.07 2.48
CA GLU A 17 -7.57 -12.10 2.61
C GLU A 17 -7.62 -11.13 1.42
N VAL A 18 -6.48 -10.57 1.03
CA VAL A 18 -6.39 -9.68 -0.15
C VAL A 18 -6.80 -10.41 -1.43
N ALA A 19 -6.35 -11.65 -1.63
CA ALA A 19 -6.70 -12.43 -2.81
C ALA A 19 -8.21 -12.74 -2.88
N ASN A 20 -8.83 -13.06 -1.74
CA ASN A 20 -10.28 -13.28 -1.67
C ASN A 20 -11.07 -12.02 -2.03
N ILE A 21 -10.62 -10.84 -1.57
CA ILE A 21 -11.22 -9.56 -1.92
C ILE A 21 -11.00 -9.22 -3.41
N ALA A 22 -9.80 -9.48 -3.93
CA ALA A 22 -9.44 -9.24 -5.32
C ALA A 22 -10.24 -10.12 -6.30
N ALA A 23 -10.72 -11.27 -5.85
CA ALA A 23 -11.55 -12.19 -6.64
C ALA A 23 -13.02 -11.77 -6.74
N LEU A 24 -13.46 -10.74 -6.00
CA LEU A 24 -14.85 -10.30 -6.03
C LEU A 24 -15.22 -9.66 -7.38
N PRO A 25 -16.41 -9.94 -7.96
CA PRO A 25 -16.82 -9.35 -9.24
C PRO A 25 -16.81 -7.82 -9.26
N ILE A 26 -17.07 -7.19 -8.10
CA ILE A 26 -17.06 -5.73 -7.94
C ILE A 26 -15.70 -5.11 -8.33
N GLN A 27 -14.60 -5.85 -8.25
CA GLN A 27 -13.28 -5.34 -8.68
C GLN A 27 -13.27 -5.05 -10.18
N GLN A 28 -13.84 -5.95 -10.99
CA GLN A 28 -13.94 -5.78 -12.43
C GLN A 28 -14.90 -4.63 -12.77
N GLU A 29 -16.06 -4.58 -12.10
CA GLU A 29 -17.03 -3.50 -12.28
C GLU A 29 -16.40 -2.12 -12.00
N LYS A 30 -15.69 -1.97 -10.87
CA LYS A 30 -15.00 -0.72 -10.53
C LYS A 30 -13.89 -0.39 -11.52
N ALA A 31 -13.11 -1.38 -11.96
CA ALA A 31 -12.09 -1.18 -12.98
C ALA A 31 -12.68 -0.63 -14.29
N ASP A 32 -13.83 -1.16 -14.73
CA ASP A 32 -14.52 -0.65 -15.92
C ASP A 32 -15.05 0.77 -15.71
N MET A 33 -15.60 1.08 -14.54
CA MET A 33 -16.02 2.45 -14.21
C MET A 33 -14.85 3.44 -14.23
N TRP A 34 -13.69 3.07 -13.67
CA TRP A 34 -12.48 3.89 -13.73
C TRP A 34 -11.97 4.09 -15.16
N ARG A 35 -11.98 3.03 -15.99
CA ARG A 35 -11.61 3.14 -17.41
C ARG A 35 -12.52 4.10 -18.17
N ARG A 36 -13.84 4.05 -17.92
CA ARG A 36 -14.82 4.96 -18.52
C ARG A 36 -14.63 6.40 -18.08
N LEU A 37 -14.41 6.64 -16.78
CA LEU A 37 -14.08 7.97 -16.27
C LEU A 37 -12.82 8.53 -16.96
N ASN A 38 -11.77 7.72 -17.07
CA ASN A 38 -10.52 8.11 -17.73
C ASN A 38 -10.66 8.32 -19.25
N ARG A 39 -11.73 7.79 -19.86
CA ARG A 39 -12.13 8.02 -21.25
C ARG A 39 -13.09 9.21 -21.42
N LEU A 40 -13.37 9.95 -20.35
CA LEU A 40 -14.30 11.09 -20.32
C LEU A 40 -15.75 10.71 -20.69
N GLU A 41 -16.12 9.45 -20.47
CA GLU A 41 -17.49 8.99 -20.70
C GLU A 41 -18.41 9.38 -19.52
N HIS A 42 -19.70 9.59 -19.81
CA HIS A 42 -20.68 9.88 -18.77
C HIS A 42 -20.80 8.72 -17.76
N GLY A 43 -20.73 9.05 -16.47
CA GLY A 43 -20.88 8.10 -15.37
C GLY A 43 -20.95 8.82 -14.03
N LYS A 44 -21.08 8.06 -12.94
CA LYS A 44 -20.95 8.66 -11.61
C LYS A 44 -19.49 9.11 -11.37
N PRO A 45 -19.26 10.13 -10.53
CA PRO A 45 -17.93 10.42 -10.02
C PRO A 45 -17.32 9.20 -9.29
N MET A 46 -16.03 8.95 -9.53
CA MET A 46 -15.26 7.92 -8.84
C MET A 46 -14.52 8.53 -7.66
N VAL A 47 -14.64 7.92 -6.49
CA VAL A 47 -14.03 8.42 -5.25
C VAL A 47 -12.88 7.49 -4.86
N TRP A 48 -11.70 8.08 -4.71
CA TRP A 48 -10.49 7.42 -4.24
C TRP A 48 -9.91 8.19 -3.05
N ILE A 49 -9.69 7.48 -1.95
CA ILE A 49 -9.02 8.00 -0.76
C ILE A 49 -7.63 7.38 -0.73
N ASN A 50 -6.58 8.19 -0.87
CA ASN A 50 -5.19 7.73 -0.97
C ASN A 50 -4.25 8.38 0.08
N GLU A 51 -4.56 9.59 0.54
CA GLU A 51 -3.81 10.29 1.58
C GLU A 51 -4.40 9.99 2.96
N ILE A 52 -3.82 8.99 3.64
CA ILE A 52 -4.29 8.52 4.94
C ILE A 52 -3.17 8.72 5.96
N PRO A 53 -3.44 9.29 7.15
CA PRO A 53 -2.45 9.49 8.19
C PRO A 53 -2.14 8.16 8.89
N TRP A 54 -1.45 7.25 8.20
CA TRP A 54 -1.20 5.87 8.64
C TRP A 54 -0.59 5.74 10.04
N HIS A 55 0.17 6.74 10.48
CA HIS A 55 0.79 6.76 11.81
C HIS A 55 -0.20 7.08 12.94
N GLU A 56 -1.38 7.63 12.64
CA GLU A 56 -2.46 7.90 13.59
C GLU A 56 -3.47 6.76 13.67
N MET A 57 -3.36 5.79 12.75
CA MET A 57 -4.25 4.65 12.69
C MET A 57 -3.93 3.67 13.83
N GLY A 58 -4.98 3.10 14.43
CA GLY A 58 -4.87 2.25 15.61
C GLY A 58 -4.18 0.89 15.38
N SER A 59 -4.39 -0.03 16.32
CA SER A 59 -3.69 -1.32 16.35
C SER A 59 -3.89 -2.21 15.11
N GLU A 60 -4.96 -2.01 14.33
CA GLU A 60 -5.28 -2.82 13.15
C GLU A 60 -4.21 -2.75 12.04
N VAL A 61 -3.44 -1.66 11.95
CA VAL A 61 -2.35 -1.52 10.96
C VAL A 61 -0.95 -1.74 11.55
N GLN A 62 -0.84 -2.21 12.80
CA GLN A 62 0.46 -2.48 13.41
C GLN A 62 1.14 -3.70 12.77
N LEU A 63 2.41 -3.50 12.40
CA LEU A 63 3.22 -4.52 11.72
C LEU A 63 3.81 -5.53 12.72
N ARG A 64 3.63 -6.82 12.45
CA ARG A 64 4.00 -7.96 13.29
C ARG A 64 5.24 -8.72 12.79
N THR A 65 5.64 -8.47 11.55
CA THR A 65 6.84 -9.05 10.92
C THR A 65 8.13 -8.35 11.37
N SER A 66 9.26 -9.06 11.28
CA SER A 66 10.53 -8.58 11.85
C SER A 66 11.47 -7.92 10.84
N THR A 67 11.63 -8.49 9.65
CA THR A 67 12.59 -7.95 8.66
C THR A 67 12.01 -6.76 7.91
N GLU A 68 12.85 -5.81 7.49
CA GLU A 68 12.41 -4.62 6.74
C GLU A 68 11.64 -4.96 5.46
N PHE A 69 12.11 -5.97 4.71
CA PHE A 69 11.40 -6.47 3.54
C PHE A 69 10.01 -7.00 3.91
N CYS A 70 9.90 -7.86 4.93
CA CYS A 70 8.60 -8.40 5.34
C CYS A 70 7.67 -7.30 5.86
N ARG A 71 8.20 -6.31 6.58
CA ARG A 71 7.44 -5.15 7.07
C ARG A 71 6.91 -4.30 5.93
N THR A 72 7.65 -4.17 4.84
CA THR A 72 7.22 -3.46 3.63
C THR A 72 6.02 -4.17 2.99
N GLN A 73 6.11 -5.50 2.85
CA GLN A 73 5.01 -6.31 2.31
C GLN A 73 3.78 -6.31 3.22
N GLU A 74 3.99 -6.49 4.53
CA GLU A 74 2.92 -6.47 5.53
C GLU A 74 2.20 -5.13 5.55
N ARG A 75 2.94 -4.01 5.49
CA ARG A 75 2.36 -2.67 5.45
C ARG A 75 1.41 -2.50 4.29
N TRP A 76 1.83 -2.89 3.08
CA TRP A 76 0.99 -2.82 1.90
C TRP A 76 -0.30 -3.64 2.08
N LEU A 77 -0.18 -4.91 2.50
CA LEU A 77 -1.32 -5.79 2.71
C LEU A 77 -2.29 -5.25 3.79
N CYS A 78 -1.78 -4.85 4.95
CA CYS A 78 -2.59 -4.32 6.05
C CYS A 78 -3.29 -3.02 5.65
N HIS A 79 -2.61 -2.10 4.97
CA HIS A 79 -3.20 -0.85 4.52
C HIS A 79 -4.30 -1.08 3.47
N THR A 80 -4.11 -2.03 2.55
CA THR A 80 -5.14 -2.41 1.57
C THR A 80 -6.36 -3.01 2.26
N LEU A 81 -6.18 -3.93 3.22
CA LEU A 81 -7.27 -4.52 3.98
C LEU A 81 -8.01 -3.48 4.83
N TYR A 82 -7.28 -2.59 5.50
CA TYR A 82 -7.86 -1.52 6.31
C TYR A 82 -8.72 -0.58 5.45
N GLN A 83 -8.19 -0.13 4.31
CA GLN A 83 -8.94 0.71 3.38
C GLN A 83 -10.20 0.01 2.88
N TRP A 84 -10.08 -1.25 2.48
CA TRP A 84 -11.24 -2.02 2.01
C TRP A 84 -12.33 -2.17 3.08
N LYS A 85 -11.95 -2.34 4.35
CA LYS A 85 -12.90 -2.51 5.47
C LYS A 85 -13.58 -1.19 5.87
N HIS A 86 -12.83 -0.09 5.92
CA HIS A 86 -13.30 1.16 6.56
C HIS A 86 -13.56 2.32 5.59
N MET A 87 -12.93 2.33 4.42
CA MET A 87 -12.96 3.46 3.48
C MET A 87 -12.90 3.01 2.01
N ARG A 88 -13.66 1.96 1.70
CA ARG A 88 -13.64 1.27 0.40
C ARG A 88 -13.87 2.18 -0.81
N CYS A 89 -14.84 3.09 -0.72
CA CYS A 89 -15.26 3.97 -1.82
C CYS A 89 -15.33 3.22 -3.17
N ASP A 90 -14.59 3.69 -4.18
CA ASP A 90 -14.46 3.03 -5.48
C ASP A 90 -13.06 2.43 -5.70
N MET A 91 -12.31 2.12 -4.63
CA MET A 91 -10.99 1.50 -4.76
C MET A 91 -11.07 0.12 -5.42
N ILE A 92 -9.98 -0.28 -6.07
CA ILE A 92 -9.80 -1.63 -6.62
C ILE A 92 -8.71 -2.33 -5.82
N VAL A 93 -8.94 -3.59 -5.47
CA VAL A 93 -7.92 -4.48 -4.89
C VAL A 93 -7.46 -5.45 -5.96
N GLU A 94 -6.16 -5.42 -6.29
CA GLU A 94 -5.57 -6.27 -7.33
C GLU A 94 -5.01 -7.58 -6.75
N PRO A 95 -5.09 -8.71 -7.50
CA PRO A 95 -4.52 -9.99 -7.09
C PRO A 95 -3.00 -10.04 -7.36
N LYS A 96 -2.26 -9.05 -6.85
CA LYS A 96 -0.83 -8.85 -7.11
C LYS A 96 -0.09 -8.55 -5.83
N VAL A 97 1.20 -8.87 -5.80
CA VAL A 97 2.12 -8.44 -4.74
C VAL A 97 3.29 -7.73 -5.42
N PHE A 98 3.60 -6.53 -4.95
CA PHE A 98 4.65 -5.71 -5.54
C PHE A 98 6.02 -6.05 -4.94
N CYS A 99 6.97 -6.37 -5.83
CA CYS A 99 8.36 -6.50 -5.46
C CYS A 99 8.99 -5.09 -5.44
N PRO A 100 9.59 -4.65 -4.33
CA PRO A 100 10.26 -3.35 -4.28
C PRO A 100 11.46 -3.35 -5.24
N LEU A 101 11.72 -2.20 -5.85
CA LEU A 101 12.92 -2.01 -6.66
C LEU A 101 14.15 -2.02 -5.75
N VAL A 102 15.19 -2.73 -6.17
CA VAL A 102 16.52 -2.63 -5.57
C VAL A 102 17.34 -1.72 -6.47
N PHE A 103 17.59 -0.50 -5.99
CA PHE A 103 18.43 0.46 -6.69
C PHE A 103 19.60 0.85 -5.77
N HIS A 104 20.73 1.11 -6.40
CA HIS A 104 21.93 1.61 -5.75
C HIS A 104 22.26 2.96 -6.36
N ASP A 105 22.34 3.99 -5.51
CA ASP A 105 22.80 5.31 -5.95
C ASP A 105 24.33 5.34 -5.95
N THR A 106 24.91 6.03 -6.93
CA THR A 106 26.37 6.17 -7.05
C THR A 106 26.96 7.17 -6.06
N GLY A 107 26.11 7.94 -5.37
CA GLY A 107 26.52 9.07 -4.53
C GLY A 107 26.83 10.33 -5.33
N PHE A 108 26.67 10.33 -6.65
CA PHE A 108 26.92 11.48 -7.50
C PHE A 108 25.76 12.48 -7.41
N GLY A 109 26.00 13.62 -6.77
CA GLY A 109 25.00 14.69 -6.64
C GLY A 109 25.48 15.83 -5.75
N ILE A 110 24.59 16.78 -5.50
CA ILE A 110 24.82 17.90 -4.58
C ILE A 110 24.14 17.56 -3.26
N LYS A 111 24.91 17.51 -2.16
CA LYS A 111 24.36 17.30 -0.82
C LYS A 111 23.90 18.64 -0.25
N ALA A 112 22.61 18.77 0.01
CA ALA A 112 22.09 19.96 0.69
C ALA A 112 22.63 20.01 2.12
N GLN A 113 23.21 21.15 2.49
CA GLN A 113 23.59 21.45 3.87
C GLN A 113 22.53 22.42 4.39
N MET A 114 21.65 21.90 5.24
CA MET A 114 20.61 22.70 5.86
C MET A 114 21.17 23.28 7.15
N ILE A 115 21.01 24.59 7.33
CA ILE A 115 21.30 25.26 8.59
C ILE A 115 19.96 25.74 9.10
N ASN A 116 19.52 25.18 10.22
CA ASN A 116 18.29 25.61 10.87
C ASN A 116 18.55 26.98 11.52
N ALA A 117 17.49 27.74 11.83
CA ALA A 117 17.62 29.06 12.45
C ALA A 117 18.38 29.04 13.80
N GLU A 118 18.48 27.87 14.44
CA GLU A 118 19.17 27.64 15.70
C GLU A 118 20.66 27.28 15.53
N GLY A 119 21.17 27.17 14.30
CA GLY A 119 22.60 27.00 14.02
C GLY A 119 23.14 25.57 14.04
N ASP A 120 22.32 24.58 14.37
CA ASP A 120 22.72 23.16 14.36
C ASP A 120 22.37 22.48 13.03
N THR A 121 23.34 21.73 12.50
CA THR A 121 23.25 20.85 11.31
C THR A 121 22.65 19.50 11.60
#